data_AF-A0A329UUF8-F1
#
_entry.id   AF-A0A329UUF8-F1
#
_cell.length_a   1.000
_cell.length_b   1.000
_cell.length_c   1.000
_cell.angle_alpha   90.00
_cell.angle_beta   90.00
_cell.angle_gamma   90.00
#
_symmetry.space_group_name_H-M   'P 1'
#
loop_
_entity.id
_entity.type
_entity.pdbx_description
1 polymer ?
#
loop_
_entity_poly.entity_id
_entity_poly.type
_entity_poly.pdbx_seq_one_letter_code
_entity_poly.pdbx_strand_id
1 'polypeptide(L)' 'MAALEAALRQGHKSVALTISRMANGALSVSSPRAYLGKVKLQGRKTWMQYIVRNDAKSIEGAPLEEYIHHLNFWVRSA' A
#
# COMPACT_ATOMS: atom_id res chain seq x y z
N MET A 1 -0.79 11.20 -1.99
CA MET A 1 -0.08 10.98 -0.70
C MET A 1 -0.94 11.33 0.51
N ALA A 2 -1.75 12.40 0.47
CA ALA A 2 -2.52 12.88 1.63
C ALA A 2 -3.41 11.83 2.34
N ALA A 3 -4.10 10.94 1.61
CA ALA A 3 -5.02 9.98 2.22
C ALA A 3 -4.31 8.89 3.08
N LEU A 4 -3.23 8.31 2.56
CA LEU A 4 -2.45 7.31 3.31
C LEU A 4 -1.74 7.94 4.51
N GLU A 5 -1.20 9.14 4.33
CA GLU A 5 -0.56 9.87 5.41
C GLU A 5 -1.57 10.24 6.52
N ALA A 6 -2.77 10.71 6.16
CA ALA A 6 -3.84 10.98 7.11
C ALA A 6 -4.25 9.72 7.88
N ALA A 7 -4.39 8.58 7.18
CA ALA A 7 -4.73 7.30 7.81
C ALA A 7 -3.61 6.82 8.76
N LEU A 8 -2.33 6.99 8.41
CA LEU A 8 -1.21 6.68 9.29
C LEU A 8 -1.20 7.57 10.53
N ARG A 9 -1.45 8.89 10.37
CA ARG A 9 -1.55 9.82 11.50
C ARG A 9 -2.70 9.46 12.44
N GLN A 10 -3.89 9.15 11.89
CA GLN A 10 -5.04 8.70 12.68
C GLN A 10 -4.76 7.39 13.43
N GLY A 11 -3.99 6.48 12.83
CA GLY A 11 -3.56 5.23 13.46
C GLY A 11 -2.38 5.37 14.42
N HIS A 12 -1.91 6.58 14.73
CA HIS A 12 -0.69 6.84 15.51
C HIS A 12 0.55 6.10 15.00
N LYS A 13 0.65 5.94 13.67
CA LYS A 13 1.76 5.26 12.98
C LYS A 13 2.76 6.27 12.44
N SER A 14 3.96 5.78 12.13
CA SER A 14 4.97 6.59 11.45
C SER A 14 4.48 6.96 10.05
N VAL A 15 4.57 8.24 9.72
CA VAL A 15 4.33 8.75 8.36
C VAL A 15 5.58 8.67 7.47
N ALA A 16 6.73 8.32 8.05
CA ALA A 16 7.93 8.06 7.27
C ALA A 16 7.68 6.82 6.41
N LEU A 17 7.52 7.02 5.11
CA LEU A 17 7.35 5.97 4.12
C LEU A 17 8.46 6.06 3.10
N THR A 18 9.05 4.92 2.77
CA THR A 18 9.94 4.78 1.63
C THR A 18 9.12 4.23 0.47
N ILE A 19 9.13 4.96 -0.65
CA ILE A 19 8.47 4.55 -1.89
C ILE A 19 9.55 4.41 -2.96
N SER A 20 9.69 3.20 -3.49
CA SER A 20 10.70 2.88 -4.50
C SER A 20 10.03 2.35 -5.76
N ARG A 21 10.39 2.91 -6.92
CA ARG A 21 9.93 2.40 -8.22
C ARG A 21 10.70 1.13 -8.58
N MET A 22 9.99 0.07 -8.93
CA MET A 22 10.54 -1.22 -9.37
C MET A 22 10.72 -1.26 -10.89
N ALA A 23 11.59 -2.15 -11.37
CA ALA A 23 11.84 -2.35 -12.81
C ALA A 23 10.57 -2.71 -13.61
N ASN A 24 9.62 -3.40 -12.98
CA ASN A 24 8.33 -3.75 -13.59
C ASN A 24 7.29 -2.62 -13.56
N GLY A 25 7.67 -1.42 -13.11
CA GLY A 25 6.82 -0.23 -13.01
C GLY A 25 5.92 -0.16 -11.77
N ALA A 26 5.98 -1.14 -10.86
CA ALA A 26 5.29 -1.05 -9.57
C ALA A 26 6.00 -0.09 -8.61
N LEU A 27 5.24 0.48 -7.68
CA LEU A 27 5.74 1.22 -6.54
C LEU A 27 5.75 0.27 -5.34
N SER A 28 6.94 0.00 -4.80
CA SER A 28 7.15 -0.72 -3.54
C SER A 28 7.05 0.26 -2.39
N VAL A 29 6.34 -0.09 -1.32
CA VAL A 29 6.09 0.78 -0.17
C VAL A 29 6.51 0.06 1.11
N SER A 30 7.37 0.72 1.87
CA SER A 30 7.78 0.29 3.21
C SER A 30 7.73 1.43 4.21
N SER A 31 7.54 1.09 5.48
CA SER A 31 7.85 1.96 6.62
C SER A 31 9.22 1.61 7.18
N PRO A 32 9.80 2.41 8.10
CA PRO A 32 11.02 2.04 8.82
C PRO A 32 10.93 0.70 9.56
N ARG A 33 9.72 0.22 9.86
CA ARG A 33 9.48 -0.98 10.65
C ARG A 33 9.16 -2.20 9.82
N ALA A 34 8.54 -2.02 8.65
CA ALA A 34 8.06 -3.15 7.86
C ALA A 34 7.87 -2.81 6.38
N TYR A 35 7.91 -3.86 5.56
CA TYR A 35 7.36 -3.81 4.22
C TYR A 35 5.83 -3.81 4.27
N LEU A 36 5.20 -2.86 3.58
CA LEU A 36 3.74 -2.67 3.63
C LEU A 36 3.04 -3.34 2.44
N GLY A 37 3.66 -3.24 1.27
CA GLY A 37 3.10 -3.77 0.04
C GLY A 37 3.65 -3.09 -1.20
N LYS A 38 2.98 -3.32 -2.32
CA LYS A 38 3.33 -2.71 -3.61
C LYS A 38 2.10 -2.46 -4.44
N VAL A 39 2.12 -1.40 -5.23
CA VAL A 39 1.01 -1.03 -6.11
C VAL A 39 1.53 -0.71 -7.51
N LYS A 40 0.85 -1.21 -8.53
CA LYS A 40 1.12 -0.90 -9.93
C LYS A 40 -0.12 -0.25 -10.52
N LEU A 41 -0.01 1.04 -10.81
CA LEU A 41 -1.06 1.81 -11.48
C LEU A 41 -0.87 1.59 -12.99
N GLN A 42 -1.61 0.68 -13.62
CA GLN A 42 -1.67 0.62 -15.08
C GLN A 42 -3.00 1.24 -15.52
N GLY A 43 -2.98 2.10 -16.56
CA GLY A 43 -4.14 2.90 -16.95
C GLY A 43 -5.44 2.12 -17.22
N ARG A 44 -5.37 0.81 -17.50
CA ARG A 44 -6.55 -0.07 -17.61
C ARG A 44 -6.77 -0.99 -16.41
N LYS A 45 -5.72 -1.33 -15.66
CA LYS A 45 -5.79 -2.28 -14.54
C LYS A 45 -4.81 -1.86 -13.46
N THR A 46 -5.36 -1.50 -12.31
CA THR A 46 -4.53 -1.36 -11.10
C THR A 46 -4.28 -2.75 -10.53
N TRP A 47 -3.09 -2.98 -10.01
CA TRP A 47 -2.75 -4.17 -9.26
C TRP A 47 -2.12 -3.73 -7.93
N MET A 48 -2.47 -4.39 -6.84
CA MET A 48 -1.91 -4.08 -5.53
C MET A 48 -1.67 -5.36 -4.73
N GLN A 49 -0.56 -5.38 -4.00
CA GLN A 49 -0.26 -6.36 -2.97
C GLN A 49 -0.25 -5.68 -1.60
N TYR A 50 -0.79 -6.36 -0.59
CA TYR A 50 -0.80 -5.96 0.80
C TYR A 50 -0.55 -7.17 1.71
N ILE A 51 -0.07 -6.94 2.92
CA ILE A 51 0.24 -8.00 3.88
C ILE A 51 -0.92 -8.19 4.85
N VAL A 52 -1.38 -9.44 5.00
CA VAL A 52 -2.38 -9.84 5.98
C VAL A 52 -1.75 -10.83 6.94
N ARG A 53 -1.59 -10.43 8.22
CA ARG A 53 -0.80 -11.17 9.20
C ARG A 53 0.65 -11.31 8.68
N ASN A 54 1.00 -12.45 8.10
CA ASN A 54 2.32 -12.71 7.50
C ASN A 54 2.23 -13.12 6.01
N ASP A 55 1.05 -13.09 5.41
CA ASP A 55 0.83 -13.51 4.03
C ASP A 55 0.65 -12.33 3.09
N ALA A 56 1.27 -12.39 1.92
CA ALA A 56 1.03 -11.44 0.85
C ALA A 56 -0.26 -11.79 0.10
N LYS A 57 -1.22 -10.85 0.09
CA LYS A 57 -2.45 -10.91 -0.71
C LYS A 57 -2.37 -9.90 -1.84
N SER A 58 -3.06 -10.15 -2.94
CA SER A 58 -3.08 -9.25 -4.10
C SER A 58 -4.49 -9.09 -4.65
N ILE A 59 -4.78 -7.90 -5.18
CA ILE A 59 -6.01 -7.58 -5.90
C ILE A 59 -5.68 -6.89 -7.23
N GLU A 60 -6.51 -7.13 -8.24
CA GLU A 60 -6.34 -6.57 -9.59
C GLU A 60 -7.69 -6.23 -10.22
N GLY A 61 -7.76 -5.14 -10.97
CA GLY A 61 -8.95 -4.77 -11.73
C GLY A 61 -10.19 -4.45 -10.87
N ALA A 62 -10.00 -4.21 -9.58
CA ALA A 62 -11.08 -3.85 -8.66
C ALA A 62 -11.49 -2.36 -8.82
N PRO A 63 -12.62 -1.94 -8.24
CA PRO A 63 -12.94 -0.52 -8.08
C PRO A 63 -11.89 0.21 -7.23
N LEU A 64 -11.76 1.54 -7.42
CA LEU A 64 -10.79 2.35 -6.67
C LEU A 64 -11.00 2.25 -5.15
N GLU A 65 -12.25 2.15 -4.73
CA GLU A 65 -12.70 2.05 -3.35
C GLU A 65 -12.11 0.83 -2.65
N GLU A 66 -11.98 -0.31 -3.34
CA GLU A 66 -11.36 -1.51 -2.78
C GLU A 66 -9.86 -1.31 -2.52
N TYR A 67 -9.15 -0.64 -3.43
CA TYR A 67 -7.74 -0.31 -3.20
C TYR A 67 -7.58 0.60 -1.98
N ILE A 68 -8.43 1.62 -1.85
CA ILE A 68 -8.44 2.51 -0.69
C ILE A 68 -8.73 1.73 0.59
N HIS A 69 -9.72 0.82 0.56
CA HIS A 69 -10.08 -0.01 1.70
C HIS A 69 -8.90 -0.87 2.18
N HIS A 70 -8.15 -1.46 1.25
CA HIS A 70 -7.01 -2.33 1.59
C HIS A 70 -5.75 -1.57 2.05
N LEU A 71 -5.68 -0.23 1.90
CA LEU A 71 -4.62 0.56 2.53
C LEU A 71 -4.63 0.45 4.06
N ASN A 72 -5.77 0.08 4.67
CA ASN A 72 -5.84 -0.21 6.10
C ASN A 72 -4.86 -1.32 6.53
N PHE A 73 -4.56 -2.29 5.66
CA PHE A 73 -3.56 -3.31 5.95
C PHE A 73 -2.15 -2.72 6.01
N TRP A 74 -1.84 -1.76 5.15
CA TRP A 74 -0.56 -1.05 5.19
C TRP A 74 -0.42 -0.23 6.47
N VAL A 75 -1.48 0.46 6.90
CA VAL A 75 -1.50 1.21 8.17
C VAL A 75 -1.28 0.26 9.36
N ARG A 76 -1.90 -0.92 9.36
CA ARG A 76 -1.70 -1.91 10.43
C ARG A 76 -0.25 -2.38 10.52
N SER A 77 0.38 -2.64 9.38
CA SER A 77 1.76 -3.11 9.27
C SER A 77 2.82 -2.04 9.53
N ALA A 78 2.48 -0.75 9.43
CA ALA A 78 3.41 0.37 9.57
C ALA A 78 3.91 0.61 11.01
#